data_AF-A0A3N5ZQN4-F1
#
_entry.id   AF-A0A3N5ZQN4-F1
#
_cell.length_a   1.000
_cell.length_b   1.000
_cell.length_c   1.000
_cell.angle_alpha   90.00
_cell.angle_beta   90.00
_cell.angle_gamma   90.00
#
_symmetry.space_group_name_H-M   'P 1'
#
loop_
_entity.id
_entity.type
_entity.pdbx_description
1 polymer ?
#
loop_
_entity_poly.entity_id
_entity_poly.type
_entity_poly.pdbx_seq_one_letter_code
_entity_poly.pdbx_strand_id
1 'polypeptide(L)'
;MTFREPIPYGFRLMQWSVMNLMKPLDTTRAVALSVLISMSLLCQNQYLSACTIFRVTRGTTTLVGNNEDDNNPATRVWFLAAEDGKYGRVFLGFTGGPPQGGMNDQGLFFDWVADNPSDDWKRDPNKLNYAGSVSEKILEEAATVEEALELYEKWNDTAFLKSRTMLVDKSGASAIVGWKDGKVMVVRGRERFQAMGFGYATAAERFAEITDISIESVSSILEACVQRGDYPTQYSNVYDLQRGEVWVYFFHQQKPPLKLNLQAELSKGHHYFDLPVLAEQMKQPLMTDFKTQKEVRVDPAVCLRYVGQYRIEPDYLFNISVEDGKLYFEAHDASHTRLFAASATQFFIRSLDSFLRFSVDENGRANKAVLHVRGQ
;
A
#
# COMPACT_ATOMS: atom_id res chain seq x y z
N MET A 1 -57.87 45.26 1.13
CA MET A 1 -58.09 44.15 0.17
C MET A 1 -57.03 43.09 0.49
N THR A 2 -57.35 42.15 1.37
CA THR A 2 -58.05 40.86 1.13
C THR A 2 -57.10 39.75 0.67
N PHE A 3 -56.80 38.87 1.63
CA PHE A 3 -56.43 37.47 1.48
C PHE A 3 -57.35 36.72 0.50
N ARG A 4 -56.83 35.69 -0.19
CA ARG A 4 -57.43 34.34 -0.22
C ARG A 4 -56.53 33.29 -0.88
N GLU A 5 -56.47 32.16 -0.17
CA GLU A 5 -55.92 30.85 -0.50
C GLU A 5 -56.74 30.07 -1.58
N PRO A 6 -56.22 28.92 -2.06
CA PRO A 6 -56.74 28.13 -3.18
C PRO A 6 -57.67 26.98 -2.75
N ILE A 7 -58.53 26.49 -3.66
CA ILE A 7 -59.34 25.26 -3.48
C ILE A 7 -59.50 24.51 -4.84
N PRO A 8 -59.63 23.16 -4.85
CA PRO A 8 -59.26 22.25 -5.94
C PRO A 8 -60.46 21.57 -6.62
N TYR A 9 -60.18 20.73 -7.61
CA TYR A 9 -61.06 19.65 -8.11
C TYR A 9 -60.13 18.52 -8.59
N GLY A 10 -60.30 17.23 -8.32
CA GLY A 10 -61.35 16.46 -7.67
C GLY A 10 -61.12 14.99 -8.09
N PHE A 11 -60.87 14.11 -7.13
CA PHE A 11 -60.77 12.66 -7.34
C PHE A 11 -62.17 12.04 -7.48
N ARG A 12 -62.34 11.06 -8.37
CA ARG A 12 -63.42 10.05 -8.29
C ARG A 12 -62.85 8.66 -8.57
N LEU A 13 -63.07 7.76 -7.61
CA LEU A 13 -62.76 6.33 -7.62
C LEU A 13 -63.89 5.52 -8.29
N MET A 14 -63.53 4.44 -9.00
CA MET A 14 -64.09 3.06 -8.94
C MET A 14 -63.69 2.31 -10.24
N GLN A 15 -62.88 1.24 -10.26
CA GLN A 15 -62.96 -0.15 -9.74
C GLN A 15 -63.39 -1.17 -10.84
N TRP A 16 -62.68 -2.32 -10.90
CA TRP A 16 -62.97 -3.64 -11.50
C TRP A 16 -62.15 -4.16 -12.72
N SER A 17 -61.25 -5.10 -12.39
CA SER A 17 -61.11 -6.50 -12.86
C SER A 17 -60.49 -6.90 -14.23
N VAL A 18 -59.31 -7.54 -14.10
CA VAL A 18 -58.83 -8.83 -14.69
C VAL A 18 -59.47 -9.30 -16.00
N MET A 19 -58.68 -9.35 -17.10
CA MET A 19 -58.29 -10.59 -17.83
C MET A 19 -57.54 -10.25 -19.14
N ASN A 20 -56.68 -11.18 -19.56
CA ASN A 20 -56.06 -11.35 -20.89
C ASN A 20 -54.77 -10.55 -21.18
N LEU A 21 -53.61 -11.20 -20.96
CA LEU A 21 -52.74 -11.65 -22.07
C LEU A 21 -51.58 -12.50 -21.52
N MET A 22 -51.84 -13.78 -21.22
CA MET A 22 -50.79 -14.81 -21.22
C MET A 22 -50.93 -15.58 -22.53
N LYS A 23 -50.06 -15.29 -23.50
CA LYS A 23 -49.80 -16.23 -24.61
C LYS A 23 -48.60 -17.07 -24.21
N PRO A 24 -48.64 -18.42 -24.32
CA PRO A 24 -47.50 -19.25 -23.99
C PRO A 24 -46.33 -18.94 -24.93
N LEU A 25 -45.16 -18.68 -24.37
CA LEU A 25 -43.90 -18.56 -25.10
C LEU A 25 -43.52 -19.94 -25.65
N ASP A 26 -43.28 -19.98 -26.96
CA ASP A 26 -42.81 -21.15 -27.70
C ASP A 26 -41.53 -21.72 -27.05
N THR A 27 -41.51 -23.03 -26.78
CA THR A 27 -40.48 -23.69 -25.94
C THR A 27 -39.07 -23.55 -26.51
N THR A 28 -38.92 -23.33 -27.81
CA THR A 28 -37.65 -23.03 -28.49
C THR A 28 -37.10 -21.63 -28.18
N ARG A 29 -37.96 -20.64 -27.90
CA ARG A 29 -37.53 -19.29 -27.49
C ARG A 29 -37.12 -19.23 -26.02
N ALA A 30 -37.70 -20.09 -25.18
CA ALA A 30 -37.34 -20.19 -23.76
C ALA A 30 -35.92 -20.76 -23.55
N VAL A 31 -35.49 -21.71 -24.39
CA VAL A 31 -34.13 -22.29 -24.34
C VAL A 31 -33.07 -21.29 -24.83
N ALA A 32 -33.34 -20.55 -25.92
CA ALA A 32 -32.42 -19.54 -26.42
C ALA A 32 -32.22 -18.37 -25.44
N LEU A 33 -33.29 -17.95 -24.76
CA LEU A 33 -33.23 -16.87 -23.77
C LEU A 33 -32.52 -17.30 -22.46
N SER A 34 -32.65 -18.56 -22.06
CA SER A 34 -31.97 -19.10 -20.87
C SER A 34 -30.48 -19.36 -21.11
N VAL A 35 -30.06 -19.67 -22.35
CA VAL A 35 -28.63 -19.73 -22.73
C VAL A 35 -28.01 -18.32 -22.79
N LEU A 36 -28.74 -17.31 -23.27
CA LEU A 36 -28.25 -15.93 -23.29
C LEU A 36 -28.17 -15.30 -21.89
N ILE A 37 -29.09 -15.63 -20.98
CA ILE A 37 -29.05 -15.18 -19.58
C ILE A 37 -27.94 -15.91 -18.80
N SER A 38 -27.67 -17.20 -19.08
CA SER A 38 -26.54 -17.90 -18.46
C SER A 38 -25.17 -17.51 -19.03
N MET A 39 -25.09 -17.05 -20.29
CA MET A 39 -23.86 -16.44 -20.84
C MET A 39 -23.61 -15.01 -20.35
N SER A 40 -24.65 -14.24 -20.03
CA SER A 40 -24.50 -12.88 -19.48
C SER A 40 -24.27 -12.85 -17.97
N LEU A 41 -24.63 -13.92 -17.24
CA LEU A 41 -24.20 -14.13 -15.83
C LEU A 41 -22.77 -14.67 -15.68
N LEU A 42 -22.09 -15.03 -16.78
CA LEU A 42 -20.66 -15.39 -16.78
C LEU A 42 -19.73 -14.18 -16.98
N CYS A 43 -20.27 -12.98 -17.24
CA CYS A 43 -19.56 -11.74 -16.93
C CYS A 43 -19.61 -11.52 -15.41
N GLN A 44 -18.98 -12.41 -14.65
CA GLN A 44 -18.57 -12.04 -13.31
C GLN A 44 -17.63 -10.85 -13.47
N ASN A 45 -17.96 -9.76 -12.77
CA ASN A 45 -17.07 -8.62 -12.57
C ASN A 45 -15.70 -9.15 -12.15
N GLN A 46 -14.79 -9.31 -13.11
CA GLN A 46 -13.38 -9.39 -12.80
C GLN A 46 -13.03 -7.97 -12.36
N TYR A 47 -13.13 -7.73 -11.05
CA TYR A 47 -12.35 -6.66 -10.45
C TYR A 47 -10.92 -6.90 -10.94
N LEU A 48 -10.42 -5.99 -11.78
CA LEU A 48 -9.05 -5.94 -12.23
C LEU A 48 -8.20 -5.59 -10.99
N SER A 49 -7.99 -6.57 -10.13
CA SER A 49 -7.06 -6.46 -9.03
C SER A 49 -5.67 -6.66 -9.61
N ALA A 50 -4.78 -5.71 -9.36
CA ALA A 50 -3.35 -5.91 -9.56
C ALA A 50 -2.76 -6.71 -8.39
N CYS A 51 -1.55 -7.25 -8.60
CA CYS A 51 -0.73 -7.96 -7.63
C CYS A 51 -1.36 -9.26 -7.11
N THR A 52 -0.56 -10.14 -6.54
CA THR A 52 -1.04 -11.35 -5.87
C THR A 52 -0.36 -11.47 -4.53
N ILE A 53 -1.13 -11.55 -3.43
CA ILE A 53 -0.57 -11.75 -2.09
C ILE A 53 -1.26 -12.94 -1.45
N PHE A 54 -0.48 -13.82 -0.85
CA PHE A 54 -1.02 -14.89 -0.03
C PHE A 54 -0.10 -15.25 1.14
N ARG A 55 -0.70 -15.87 2.15
CA ARG A 55 0.02 -16.51 3.25
C ARG A 55 -0.39 -17.96 3.39
N VAL A 56 0.52 -18.79 3.87
CA VAL A 56 0.26 -20.17 4.26
C VAL A 56 1.01 -20.50 5.54
N THR A 57 0.33 -21.20 6.45
CA THR A 57 0.91 -21.62 7.73
C THR A 57 0.75 -23.12 7.91
N ARG A 58 1.81 -23.80 8.34
CA ARG A 58 1.76 -25.21 8.75
C ARG A 58 2.76 -25.48 9.87
N GLY A 59 2.26 -26.01 10.98
CA GLY A 59 3.06 -26.11 12.20
C GLY A 59 3.53 -24.72 12.64
N THR A 60 4.83 -24.56 12.83
CA THR A 60 5.47 -23.29 13.20
C THR A 60 5.97 -22.47 12.01
N THR A 61 5.75 -22.95 10.79
CA THR A 61 6.25 -22.28 9.57
C THR A 61 5.13 -21.45 8.96
N THR A 62 5.36 -20.14 8.84
CA THR A 62 4.49 -19.19 8.13
C THR A 62 5.28 -18.58 6.98
N LEU A 63 4.80 -18.80 5.76
CA LEU A 63 5.36 -18.24 4.53
C LEU A 63 4.36 -17.29 3.89
N VAL A 64 4.86 -16.20 3.34
CA VAL A 64 4.06 -15.21 2.61
C VAL A 64 4.64 -15.05 1.21
N GLY A 65 3.80 -15.08 0.18
CA GLY A 65 4.20 -14.82 -1.20
C GLY A 65 3.56 -13.55 -1.74
N ASN A 66 4.32 -12.76 -2.51
CA ASN A 66 3.81 -11.63 -3.28
C ASN A 66 4.31 -11.65 -4.74
N ASN A 67 3.42 -11.37 -5.69
CA ASN A 67 3.74 -10.92 -7.05
C ASN A 67 3.39 -9.44 -7.17
N GLU A 68 4.37 -8.60 -7.49
CA GLU A 68 4.16 -7.17 -7.71
C GLU A 68 3.93 -6.90 -9.21
N ASP A 69 2.73 -6.44 -9.56
CA ASP A 69 2.30 -6.25 -10.95
C ASP A 69 2.17 -4.75 -11.29
N ASP A 70 3.11 -4.23 -12.08
CA ASP A 70 3.13 -2.83 -12.49
C ASP A 70 3.86 -2.70 -13.84
N ASN A 71 3.79 -1.54 -14.51
CA ASN A 71 4.51 -1.29 -15.77
C ASN A 71 5.89 -0.63 -15.56
N ASN A 72 6.23 -0.26 -14.32
CA ASN A 72 7.48 0.38 -13.95
C ASN A 72 8.57 -0.68 -13.64
N PRO A 73 9.64 -0.77 -14.45
CA PRO A 73 10.71 -1.73 -14.19
C PRO A 73 11.71 -1.28 -13.12
N ALA A 74 11.64 -0.03 -12.64
CA ALA A 74 12.62 0.55 -11.71
C ALA A 74 12.35 0.10 -10.26
N THR A 75 12.55 -1.18 -10.00
CA THR A 75 12.22 -1.84 -8.74
C THR A 75 13.39 -1.85 -7.74
N ARG A 76 13.08 -1.79 -6.45
CA ARG A 76 14.05 -1.59 -5.38
C ARG A 76 13.67 -2.34 -4.10
N VAL A 77 14.68 -2.73 -3.34
CA VAL A 77 14.54 -3.18 -1.94
C VAL A 77 15.31 -2.23 -1.03
N TRP A 78 14.69 -1.79 0.06
CA TRP A 78 15.30 -0.96 1.10
C TRP A 78 15.40 -1.73 2.40
N PHE A 79 16.54 -1.62 3.07
CA PHE A 79 16.75 -2.09 4.43
C PHE A 79 16.93 -0.88 5.33
N LEU A 80 16.07 -0.78 6.35
CA LEU A 80 16.13 0.28 7.34
C LEU A 80 16.42 -0.34 8.70
N ALA A 81 17.66 -0.20 9.17
CA ALA A 81 18.08 -0.62 10.50
C ALA A 81 17.16 -0.02 11.59
N ALA A 82 17.03 -0.72 12.72
CA ALA A 82 16.24 -0.23 13.85
C ALA A 82 16.69 1.16 14.30
N GLU A 83 15.72 2.01 14.62
CA GLU A 83 15.91 3.36 15.14
C GLU A 83 15.22 3.45 16.50
N ASP A 84 15.42 4.56 17.24
CA ASP A 84 14.76 4.74 18.53
C ASP A 84 13.23 4.66 18.37
N GLY A 85 12.61 3.71 19.08
CA GLY A 85 11.18 3.41 18.98
C GLY A 85 10.70 2.82 17.64
N LYS A 86 11.60 2.36 16.76
CA LYS A 86 11.24 1.79 15.45
C LYS A 86 11.96 0.49 15.16
N TYR A 87 11.20 -0.52 14.76
CA TYR A 87 11.73 -1.81 14.32
C TYR A 87 12.58 -1.69 13.04
N GLY A 88 13.57 -2.58 12.93
CA GLY A 88 14.30 -2.79 11.71
C GLY A 88 13.40 -3.42 10.67
N ARG A 89 13.49 -2.99 9.40
CA ARG A 89 12.50 -3.35 8.38
C ARG A 89 13.09 -3.43 6.99
N VAL A 90 12.51 -4.30 6.17
CA VAL A 90 12.75 -4.39 4.73
C VAL A 90 11.49 -3.98 3.99
N PHE A 91 11.66 -3.19 2.94
CA PHE A 91 10.61 -2.75 2.04
C PHE A 91 10.97 -3.09 0.60
N LEU A 92 10.00 -3.49 -0.20
CA LEU A 92 10.13 -3.62 -1.65
C LEU A 92 9.16 -2.64 -2.34
N GLY A 93 9.52 -2.20 -3.55
CA GLY A 93 8.69 -1.31 -4.35
C GLY A 93 9.45 -0.70 -5.50
N PHE A 94 9.18 0.58 -5.80
CA PHE A 94 9.71 1.28 -6.97
C PHE A 94 10.54 2.51 -6.61
N THR A 95 11.55 2.81 -7.42
CA THR A 95 12.41 3.98 -7.26
C THR A 95 11.58 5.26 -7.23
N GLY A 96 11.79 6.08 -6.19
CA GLY A 96 11.05 7.33 -5.98
C GLY A 96 9.59 7.16 -5.55
N GLY A 97 9.11 5.92 -5.35
CA GLY A 97 7.77 5.62 -4.88
C GLY A 97 7.71 5.28 -3.38
N PRO A 98 6.48 5.12 -2.84
CA PRO A 98 6.30 4.51 -1.53
C PRO A 98 6.66 3.00 -1.60
N PRO A 99 7.09 2.41 -0.47
CA PRO A 99 7.08 0.96 -0.32
C PRO A 99 5.74 0.36 -0.73
N GLN A 100 5.79 -0.77 -1.43
CA GLN A 100 4.60 -1.57 -1.76
C GLN A 100 4.34 -2.62 -0.69
N GLY A 101 5.37 -3.37 -0.30
CA GLY A 101 5.27 -4.39 0.74
C GLY A 101 6.56 -4.54 1.52
N GLY A 102 6.54 -5.37 2.57
CA GLY A 102 7.71 -5.60 3.40
C GLY A 102 7.46 -6.41 4.66
N MET A 103 8.52 -6.60 5.45
CA MET A 103 8.44 -7.15 6.80
C MET A 103 9.37 -6.44 7.76
N ASN A 104 9.09 -6.53 9.06
CA ASN A 104 9.99 -6.06 10.10
C ASN A 104 10.70 -7.20 10.87
N ASP A 105 11.67 -6.83 11.69
CA ASP A 105 12.50 -7.73 12.49
C ASP A 105 11.76 -8.39 13.66
N GLN A 106 10.48 -8.04 13.87
CA GLN A 106 9.58 -8.73 14.79
C GLN A 106 8.83 -9.89 14.13
N GLY A 107 8.87 -9.96 12.79
CA GLY A 107 8.17 -10.97 11.98
C GLY A 107 6.75 -10.55 11.59
N LEU A 108 6.45 -9.25 11.54
CA LEU A 108 5.23 -8.71 10.94
C LEU A 108 5.47 -8.37 9.47
N PHE A 109 4.54 -8.77 8.61
CA PHE A 109 4.49 -8.49 7.20
C PHE A 109 3.29 -7.60 6.86
N PHE A 110 3.49 -6.72 5.89
CA PHE A 110 2.47 -5.89 5.26
C PHE A 110 2.67 -5.92 3.74
N ASP A 111 1.57 -5.98 2.99
CA ASP A 111 1.52 -5.65 1.57
C ASP A 111 0.06 -5.34 1.18
N TRP A 112 -0.17 -4.82 -0.01
CA TRP A 112 -1.46 -4.30 -0.46
C TRP A 112 -1.72 -4.62 -1.93
N VAL A 113 -3.00 -4.73 -2.30
CA VAL A 113 -3.42 -4.81 -3.70
C VAL A 113 -4.23 -3.58 -4.06
N ALA A 114 -4.02 -3.06 -5.26
CA ALA A 114 -4.85 -2.02 -5.82
C ALA A 114 -6.10 -2.64 -6.44
N ASP A 115 -7.26 -2.36 -5.85
CA ASP A 115 -8.56 -2.82 -6.35
C ASP A 115 -9.69 -1.81 -6.14
N ASN A 116 -9.36 -0.55 -5.79
CA ASN A 116 -10.28 0.57 -5.59
C ASN A 116 -11.56 0.15 -4.83
N PRO A 117 -11.43 -0.34 -3.59
CA PRO A 117 -12.50 -1.09 -2.94
C PRO A 117 -13.65 -0.22 -2.43
N SER A 118 -13.45 1.10 -2.32
CA SER A 118 -14.39 2.00 -1.64
C SER A 118 -14.37 3.41 -2.23
N ASP A 119 -15.55 3.94 -2.53
CA ASP A 119 -15.81 5.34 -2.83
C ASP A 119 -16.36 6.13 -1.62
N ASP A 120 -16.64 5.45 -0.50
CA ASP A 120 -17.29 6.03 0.68
C ASP A 120 -16.33 6.37 1.84
N TRP A 121 -15.02 6.09 1.68
CA TRP A 121 -14.01 6.45 2.67
C TRP A 121 -14.00 7.95 2.95
N LYS A 122 -14.04 8.29 4.24
CA LYS A 122 -13.97 9.66 4.75
C LYS A 122 -13.06 9.70 5.97
N ARG A 123 -12.40 10.83 6.14
CA ARG A 123 -11.60 11.11 7.34
C ARG A 123 -12.50 11.06 8.57
N ASP A 124 -12.11 10.25 9.55
CA ASP A 124 -12.72 10.26 10.87
C ASP A 124 -12.09 11.40 11.69
N PRO A 125 -12.88 12.39 12.13
CA PRO A 125 -12.35 13.52 12.91
C PRO A 125 -11.82 13.11 14.29
N ASN A 126 -12.13 11.90 14.78
CA ASN A 126 -11.62 11.38 16.04
C ASN A 126 -10.30 10.62 15.90
N LYS A 127 -9.89 10.27 14.67
CA LYS A 127 -8.61 9.62 14.38
C LYS A 127 -7.53 10.65 14.06
N LEU A 128 -6.29 10.32 14.40
CA LEU A 128 -5.12 11.14 14.07
C LEU A 128 -4.80 11.05 12.57
N ASN A 129 -3.99 11.99 12.07
CA ASN A 129 -3.53 11.97 10.69
C ASN A 129 -2.01 11.86 10.66
N TYR A 130 -1.50 10.89 9.92
CA TYR A 130 -0.07 10.68 9.80
C TYR A 130 0.47 11.35 8.54
N ALA A 131 1.51 12.16 8.70
CA ALA A 131 2.23 12.83 7.62
C ALA A 131 3.19 11.89 6.86
N GLY A 132 2.72 10.68 6.59
CA GLY A 132 3.45 9.57 6.00
C GLY A 132 2.52 8.39 5.72
N SER A 133 3.09 7.27 5.30
CA SER A 133 2.33 6.04 5.07
C SER A 133 1.98 5.35 6.39
N VAL A 134 0.70 5.05 6.62
CA VAL A 134 0.27 4.23 7.77
C VAL A 134 0.85 2.81 7.66
N SER A 135 1.02 2.29 6.44
CA SER A 135 1.69 1.01 6.19
C SER A 135 3.14 0.99 6.66
N GLU A 136 3.90 2.05 6.38
CA GLU A 136 5.26 2.18 6.90
C GLU A 136 5.25 2.26 8.42
N LYS A 137 4.30 3.01 9.00
CA LYS A 137 4.13 3.13 10.44
C LYS A 137 3.82 1.79 11.12
N ILE A 138 3.04 0.93 10.46
CA ILE A 138 2.74 -0.43 10.94
C ILE A 138 4.04 -1.22 11.09
N LEU A 139 4.89 -1.26 10.07
CA LEU A 139 6.16 -1.98 10.19
C LEU A 139 7.17 -1.30 11.12
N GLU A 140 7.04 0.01 11.36
CA GLU A 140 7.85 0.73 12.35
C GLU A 140 7.50 0.36 13.79
N GLU A 141 6.22 0.17 14.12
CA GLU A 141 5.74 0.18 15.52
C GLU A 141 5.02 -1.10 15.97
N ALA A 142 4.55 -1.95 15.06
CA ALA A 142 3.80 -3.17 15.40
C ALA A 142 4.61 -4.45 15.20
N ALA A 143 4.47 -5.41 16.10
CA ALA A 143 5.07 -6.74 16.06
C ALA A 143 4.06 -7.83 15.68
N THR A 144 2.76 -7.57 15.83
CA THR A 144 1.66 -8.54 15.63
C THR A 144 0.56 -7.95 14.75
N VAL A 145 -0.29 -8.82 14.20
CA VAL A 145 -1.49 -8.37 13.46
C VAL A 145 -2.39 -7.53 14.36
N GLU A 146 -2.54 -7.88 15.64
CA GLU A 146 -3.35 -7.15 16.61
C GLU A 146 -2.84 -5.72 16.81
N GLU A 147 -1.54 -5.52 17.05
CA GLU A 147 -0.95 -4.19 17.19
C GLU A 147 -1.09 -3.35 15.91
N ALA A 148 -0.98 -3.99 14.75
CA ALA A 148 -1.20 -3.32 13.47
C ALA A 148 -2.67 -2.85 13.30
N LEU A 149 -3.64 -3.64 13.76
CA LEU A 149 -5.05 -3.25 13.74
C LEU A 149 -5.35 -2.08 14.69
N GLU A 150 -4.66 -2.01 15.84
CA GLU A 150 -4.77 -0.85 16.75
C GLU A 150 -4.29 0.45 16.09
N LEU A 151 -3.27 0.38 15.22
CA LEU A 151 -2.82 1.54 14.44
C LEU A 151 -3.90 2.01 13.45
N TYR A 152 -4.64 1.11 12.81
CA TYR A 152 -5.77 1.48 11.96
C TYR A 152 -6.94 2.11 12.75
N GLU A 153 -7.07 1.81 14.04
CA GLU A 153 -8.03 2.50 14.91
C GLU A 153 -7.55 3.88 15.35
N LYS A 154 -6.24 4.09 15.43
CA LYS A 154 -5.65 5.36 15.84
C LYS A 154 -5.50 6.37 14.69
N TRP A 155 -5.20 5.90 13.48
CA TRP A 155 -4.81 6.76 12.36
C TRP A 155 -5.78 6.64 11.18
N ASN A 156 -6.08 7.78 10.57
CA ASN A 156 -6.71 7.82 9.25
C ASN A 156 -5.71 7.33 8.20
N ASP A 157 -6.14 6.38 7.36
CA ASP A 157 -5.35 5.90 6.22
C ASP A 157 -6.09 6.14 4.90
N THR A 158 -5.54 7.01 4.07
CA THR A 158 -6.10 7.32 2.74
C THR A 158 -5.89 6.18 1.74
N ALA A 159 -5.02 5.20 2.02
CA ALA A 159 -4.79 4.06 1.15
C ALA A 159 -6.07 3.23 0.90
N PHE A 160 -7.02 3.25 1.84
CA PHE A 160 -8.31 2.58 1.71
C PHE A 160 -9.18 3.04 0.54
N LEU A 161 -8.94 4.23 -0.01
CA LEU A 161 -9.60 4.69 -1.24
C LEU A 161 -9.21 3.85 -2.46
N LYS A 162 -8.03 3.22 -2.43
CA LYS A 162 -7.41 2.59 -3.60
C LYS A 162 -7.10 1.11 -3.41
N SER A 163 -7.02 0.65 -2.17
CA SER A 163 -6.40 -0.63 -1.87
C SER A 163 -7.01 -1.34 -0.67
N ARG A 164 -6.76 -2.65 -0.64
CA ARG A 164 -6.85 -3.49 0.56
C ARG A 164 -5.46 -3.98 0.94
N THR A 165 -5.23 -4.11 2.23
CA THR A 165 -3.95 -4.53 2.83
C THR A 165 -4.05 -5.95 3.35
N MET A 166 -3.02 -6.77 3.15
CA MET A 166 -2.79 -7.99 3.93
C MET A 166 -1.75 -7.75 5.03
N LEU A 167 -2.11 -8.14 6.25
CA LEU A 167 -1.21 -8.24 7.39
C LEU A 167 -0.99 -9.71 7.74
N VAL A 168 0.24 -10.08 8.06
CA VAL A 168 0.59 -11.44 8.53
C VAL A 168 1.69 -11.33 9.56
N ASP A 169 1.57 -12.01 10.70
CA ASP A 169 2.69 -12.13 11.65
C ASP A 169 3.28 -13.55 11.67
N LYS A 170 4.45 -13.71 12.28
CA LYS A 170 5.19 -14.97 12.35
C LYS A 170 4.41 -16.12 12.99
N SER A 171 3.39 -15.84 13.79
CA SER A 171 2.51 -16.90 14.35
C SER A 171 1.60 -17.52 13.29
N GLY A 172 1.43 -16.87 12.15
CA GLY A 172 0.48 -17.23 11.10
C GLY A 172 -0.87 -16.54 11.23
N ALA A 173 -1.07 -15.71 12.25
CA ALA A 173 -2.21 -14.81 12.30
C ALA A 173 -2.15 -13.87 11.09
N SER A 174 -3.30 -13.64 10.46
CA SER A 174 -3.41 -12.80 9.29
C SER A 174 -4.74 -12.06 9.22
N ALA A 175 -4.74 -10.91 8.57
CA ALA A 175 -5.93 -10.13 8.31
C ALA A 175 -5.84 -9.44 6.94
N ILE A 176 -6.94 -9.43 6.20
CA ILE A 176 -7.12 -8.50 5.09
C ILE A 176 -7.91 -7.30 5.62
N VAL A 177 -7.31 -6.12 5.54
CA VAL A 177 -7.86 -4.86 6.02
C VAL A 177 -8.27 -4.01 4.83
N GLY A 178 -9.47 -3.44 4.89
CA GLY A 178 -9.99 -2.53 3.88
C GLY A 178 -10.98 -1.56 4.49
N TRP A 179 -11.78 -0.92 3.64
CA TRP A 179 -12.85 -0.04 4.07
C TRP A 179 -14.17 -0.45 3.44
N LYS A 180 -15.25 -0.41 4.24
CA LYS A 180 -16.60 -0.67 3.77
C LYS A 180 -17.63 -0.09 4.74
N ASP A 181 -18.69 0.49 4.21
CA ASP A 181 -19.84 0.99 4.98
C ASP A 181 -19.42 2.00 6.07
N GLY A 182 -18.54 2.94 5.70
CA GLY A 182 -18.07 4.02 6.57
C GLY A 182 -17.13 3.60 7.70
N LYS A 183 -16.53 2.39 7.66
CA LYS A 183 -15.61 1.90 8.69
C LYS A 183 -14.52 0.98 8.13
N VAL A 184 -13.50 0.76 8.95
CA VAL A 184 -12.47 -0.26 8.69
C VAL A 184 -13.12 -1.65 8.69
N MET A 185 -12.88 -2.39 7.62
CA MET A 185 -13.28 -3.79 7.46
C MET A 185 -12.06 -4.67 7.72
N VAL A 186 -12.23 -5.71 8.54
CA VAL A 186 -11.17 -6.68 8.85
C VAL A 186 -11.66 -8.09 8.56
N VAL A 187 -10.98 -8.79 7.64
CA VAL A 187 -11.23 -10.20 7.31
C VAL A 187 -10.06 -11.03 7.85
N ARG A 188 -10.25 -11.61 9.04
CA ARG A 188 -9.24 -12.47 9.68
C ARG A 188 -9.12 -13.81 8.97
N GLY A 189 -7.89 -14.23 8.70
CA GLY A 189 -7.61 -15.56 8.16
C GLY A 189 -7.83 -16.63 9.22
N ARG A 190 -8.67 -17.62 8.93
CA ARG A 190 -8.97 -18.75 9.83
C ARG A 190 -8.47 -20.09 9.31
N GLU A 191 -8.18 -20.13 8.01
CA GLU A 191 -7.75 -21.33 7.32
C GLU A 191 -6.22 -21.47 7.32
N ARG A 192 -5.75 -22.61 6.79
CA ARG A 192 -4.32 -22.87 6.55
C ARG A 192 -3.68 -21.82 5.64
N PHE A 193 -4.45 -21.24 4.72
CA PHE A 193 -4.00 -20.21 3.80
C PHE A 193 -5.01 -19.05 3.71
N GLN A 194 -4.53 -17.89 3.28
CA GLN A 194 -5.37 -16.74 2.92
C GLN A 194 -4.71 -16.05 1.72
N ALA A 195 -5.48 -15.68 0.70
CA ALA A 195 -4.99 -15.07 -0.52
C ALA A 195 -5.86 -13.88 -0.94
N MET A 196 -5.31 -12.98 -1.73
CA MET A 196 -6.00 -11.87 -2.40
C MET A 196 -5.24 -11.44 -3.65
N GLY A 197 -5.88 -10.61 -4.47
CA GLY A 197 -5.27 -10.12 -5.71
C GLY A 197 -5.63 -10.92 -6.95
N PHE A 198 -4.95 -10.61 -8.05
CA PHE A 198 -5.08 -11.24 -9.36
C PHE A 198 -5.04 -12.78 -9.29
N GLY A 199 -4.01 -13.31 -8.63
CA GLY A 199 -3.75 -14.75 -8.55
C GLY A 199 -4.56 -15.49 -7.50
N TYR A 200 -5.55 -14.86 -6.83
CA TYR A 200 -6.32 -15.48 -5.74
C TYR A 200 -6.85 -16.88 -6.07
N ALA A 201 -7.56 -17.02 -7.19
CA ALA A 201 -8.21 -18.28 -7.58
C ALA A 201 -7.16 -19.36 -7.85
N THR A 202 -6.14 -19.02 -8.63
CA THR A 202 -5.02 -19.93 -8.95
C THR A 202 -4.26 -20.35 -7.70
N ALA A 203 -3.95 -19.42 -6.79
CA ALA A 203 -3.29 -19.73 -5.54
C ALA A 203 -4.14 -20.68 -4.67
N ALA A 204 -5.44 -20.41 -4.56
CA ALA A 204 -6.36 -21.27 -3.80
C ALA A 204 -6.44 -22.70 -4.35
N GLU A 205 -6.50 -22.86 -5.67
CA GLU A 205 -6.47 -24.17 -6.34
C GLU A 205 -5.17 -24.91 -6.02
N ARG A 206 -4.02 -24.25 -6.17
CA ARG A 206 -2.71 -24.87 -5.88
C ARG A 206 -2.53 -25.20 -4.41
N PHE A 207 -3.04 -24.38 -3.50
CA PHE A 207 -2.97 -24.66 -2.07
C PHE A 207 -3.77 -25.87 -1.65
N ALA A 208 -4.84 -26.22 -2.39
CA ALA A 208 -5.60 -27.44 -2.15
C ALA A 208 -4.82 -28.71 -2.53
N GLU A 209 -3.82 -28.60 -3.42
CA GLU A 209 -3.03 -29.72 -3.93
C GLU A 209 -1.78 -30.00 -3.07
N ILE A 210 -1.24 -29.01 -2.36
CA ILE A 210 0.01 -29.16 -1.60
C ILE A 210 -0.22 -29.68 -0.16
N THR A 211 0.47 -30.76 0.19
CA THR A 211 0.44 -31.34 1.53
C THR A 211 1.45 -30.68 2.46
N ASP A 212 2.68 -30.47 1.99
CA ASP A 212 3.75 -29.79 2.73
C ASP A 212 3.97 -28.35 2.24
N ILE A 213 4.69 -27.54 3.02
CA ILE A 213 5.09 -26.19 2.62
C ILE A 213 6.60 -26.05 2.69
N SER A 214 7.17 -25.47 1.63
CA SER A 214 8.56 -25.05 1.52
C SER A 214 8.64 -23.76 0.70
N ILE A 215 9.83 -23.17 0.65
CA ILE A 215 10.11 -22.01 -0.21
C ILE A 215 9.81 -22.36 -1.66
N GLU A 216 10.20 -23.55 -2.12
CA GLU A 216 10.00 -24.03 -3.49
C GLU A 216 8.51 -24.24 -3.82
N SER A 217 7.73 -24.83 -2.90
CA SER A 217 6.29 -24.99 -3.13
C SER A 217 5.59 -23.65 -3.25
N VAL A 218 5.97 -22.67 -2.39
CA VAL A 218 5.38 -21.33 -2.41
C VAL A 218 5.81 -20.55 -3.65
N SER A 219 7.08 -20.63 -4.05
CA SER A 219 7.55 -19.97 -5.27
C SER A 219 6.92 -20.54 -6.53
N SER A 220 6.64 -21.85 -6.58
CA SER A 220 5.93 -22.47 -7.71
C SER A 220 4.49 -21.95 -7.83
N ILE A 221 3.81 -21.68 -6.71
CA ILE A 221 2.50 -21.05 -6.71
C ILE A 221 2.58 -19.61 -7.23
N LEU A 222 3.57 -18.83 -6.78
CA LEU A 222 3.80 -17.48 -7.31
C LEU A 222 4.06 -17.49 -8.81
N GLU A 223 4.87 -18.42 -9.30
CA GLU A 223 5.13 -18.59 -10.72
C GLU A 223 3.85 -18.87 -11.52
N ALA A 224 2.96 -19.70 -10.99
CA ALA A 224 1.65 -19.97 -11.59
C ALA A 224 0.72 -18.73 -11.58
N CYS A 225 0.93 -17.80 -10.64
CA CYS A 225 0.19 -16.55 -10.51
C CYS A 225 0.83 -15.36 -11.24
N VAL A 226 1.89 -15.56 -12.04
CA VAL A 226 2.57 -14.45 -12.75
C VAL A 226 1.64 -13.79 -13.76
N GLN A 227 1.50 -12.48 -13.63
CA GLN A 227 0.77 -11.63 -14.57
C GLN A 227 1.64 -11.27 -15.79
N ARG A 228 1.00 -11.25 -16.96
CA ARG A 228 1.56 -10.81 -18.26
C ARG A 228 0.68 -9.72 -18.85
N GLY A 229 1.20 -8.95 -19.80
CA GLY A 229 0.47 -7.89 -20.49
C GLY A 229 0.94 -6.50 -20.08
N ASP A 230 0.02 -5.55 -19.97
CA ASP A 230 0.32 -4.12 -19.77
C ASP A 230 0.87 -3.81 -18.37
N TYR A 231 0.54 -4.64 -17.38
CA TYR A 231 1.05 -4.56 -16.00
C TYR A 231 1.64 -5.92 -15.61
N PRO A 232 2.82 -6.30 -16.13
CA PRO A 232 3.41 -7.61 -15.86
C PRO A 232 4.02 -7.67 -14.45
N THR A 233 4.13 -8.88 -13.89
CA THR A 233 4.83 -9.08 -12.60
C THR A 233 6.29 -8.63 -12.68
N GLN A 234 6.67 -7.57 -11.99
CA GLN A 234 8.02 -7.01 -12.04
C GLN A 234 9.01 -7.81 -11.18
N TYR A 235 8.57 -8.23 -10.00
CA TYR A 235 9.28 -9.15 -9.11
C TYR A 235 8.27 -10.01 -8.36
N SER A 236 8.75 -11.14 -7.88
CA SER A 236 8.04 -11.94 -6.89
C SER A 236 8.90 -12.12 -5.66
N ASN A 237 8.29 -12.27 -4.50
CA ASN A 237 9.03 -12.51 -3.28
C ASN A 237 8.32 -13.51 -2.35
N VAL A 238 9.13 -14.22 -1.57
CA VAL A 238 8.66 -15.14 -0.52
C VAL A 238 9.33 -14.75 0.79
N TYR A 239 8.52 -14.47 1.81
CA TYR A 239 8.99 -14.19 3.16
C TYR A 239 8.85 -15.44 4.04
N ASP A 240 9.92 -15.80 4.73
CA ASP A 240 9.87 -16.66 5.92
C ASP A 240 9.92 -15.77 7.16
N LEU A 241 8.74 -15.50 7.74
CA LEU A 241 8.58 -14.57 8.86
C LEU A 241 9.21 -15.09 10.15
N GLN A 242 9.39 -16.40 10.27
CA GLN A 242 9.99 -17.04 11.44
C GLN A 242 11.51 -16.93 11.41
N ARG A 243 12.11 -17.01 10.21
CA ARG A 243 13.56 -16.92 10.01
C ARG A 243 14.05 -15.52 9.62
N GLY A 244 13.15 -14.61 9.30
CA GLY A 244 13.50 -13.29 8.79
C GLY A 244 14.23 -13.37 7.46
N GLU A 245 13.77 -14.22 6.55
CA GLU A 245 14.34 -14.37 5.20
C GLU A 245 13.39 -13.83 4.14
N VAL A 246 13.95 -13.16 3.12
CA VAL A 246 13.24 -12.73 1.92
C VAL A 246 13.91 -13.39 0.72
N TRP A 247 13.15 -14.16 -0.04
CA TRP A 247 13.57 -14.70 -1.32
C TRP A 247 12.97 -13.86 -2.43
N VAL A 248 13.78 -13.36 -3.36
CA VAL A 248 13.34 -12.54 -4.49
C VAL A 248 13.52 -13.33 -5.78
N TYR A 249 12.49 -13.34 -6.62
CA TYR A 249 12.40 -14.08 -7.87
C TYR A 249 12.14 -13.13 -9.03
N PHE A 250 12.67 -13.49 -10.20
CA PHE A 250 12.56 -12.71 -11.44
C PHE A 250 12.03 -13.60 -12.58
N PHE A 251 10.80 -14.10 -12.45
CA PHE A 251 10.26 -15.13 -13.36
C PHE A 251 10.30 -14.74 -14.85
N HIS A 252 10.01 -13.48 -15.20
CA HIS A 252 10.13 -13.03 -16.60
C HIS A 252 11.57 -12.97 -17.11
N GLN A 253 12.54 -12.76 -16.22
CA GLN A 253 13.96 -12.63 -16.59
C GLN A 253 14.71 -13.96 -16.53
N GLN A 254 14.07 -15.02 -16.02
CA GLN A 254 14.67 -16.35 -15.84
C GLN A 254 16.02 -16.32 -15.08
N LYS A 255 16.16 -15.38 -14.14
CA LYS A 255 17.32 -15.27 -13.26
C LYS A 255 17.14 -16.19 -12.05
N PRO A 256 18.24 -16.73 -11.48
CA PRO A 256 18.15 -17.46 -10.23
C PRO A 256 17.60 -16.55 -9.11
N PRO A 257 16.84 -17.10 -8.15
CA PRO A 257 16.37 -16.32 -7.03
C PRO A 257 17.51 -15.89 -6.12
N LEU A 258 17.32 -14.78 -5.42
CA LEU A 258 18.28 -14.24 -4.45
C LEU A 258 17.67 -14.26 -3.05
N LYS A 259 18.42 -14.77 -2.09
CA LYS A 259 18.02 -14.81 -0.68
C LYS A 259 18.66 -13.68 0.09
N LEU A 260 17.85 -12.93 0.82
CA LEU A 260 18.24 -11.84 1.71
C LEU A 260 17.88 -12.26 3.15
N ASN A 261 18.85 -12.19 4.07
CA ASN A 261 18.59 -12.40 5.49
C ASN A 261 18.41 -11.04 6.16
N LEU A 262 17.23 -10.78 6.72
CA LEU A 262 16.87 -9.47 7.25
C LEU A 262 17.84 -9.00 8.32
N GLN A 263 18.13 -9.83 9.32
CA GLN A 263 19.04 -9.44 10.41
C GLN A 263 20.45 -9.13 9.89
N ALA A 264 20.95 -9.92 8.94
CA ALA A 264 22.25 -9.70 8.32
C ALA A 264 22.29 -8.37 7.55
N GLU A 265 21.26 -8.05 6.77
CA GLU A 265 21.18 -6.79 6.03
C GLU A 265 21.03 -5.59 6.99
N LEU A 266 20.16 -5.68 7.99
CA LEU A 266 19.98 -4.61 8.99
C LEU A 266 21.27 -4.30 9.75
N SER A 267 22.13 -5.30 10.01
CA SER A 267 23.42 -5.11 10.67
C SER A 267 24.40 -4.23 9.87
N LYS A 268 24.17 -4.09 8.56
CA LYS A 268 24.98 -3.24 7.67
C LYS A 268 24.57 -1.76 7.71
N GLY A 269 23.51 -1.42 8.42
CA GLY A 269 22.93 -0.07 8.45
C GLY A 269 21.90 0.14 7.33
N HIS A 270 21.36 1.35 7.21
CA HIS A 270 20.38 1.65 6.17
C HIS A 270 21.04 1.61 4.79
N HIS A 271 20.41 0.91 3.86
CA HIS A 271 20.86 0.84 2.48
C HIS A 271 19.73 0.34 1.58
N TYR A 272 19.96 0.36 0.28
CA TYR A 272 19.06 -0.24 -0.70
C TYR A 272 19.83 -1.01 -1.76
N PHE A 273 19.09 -1.81 -2.53
CA PHE A 273 19.54 -2.37 -3.80
C PHE A 273 18.46 -2.22 -4.87
N ASP A 274 18.87 -1.93 -6.10
CA ASP A 274 17.99 -2.00 -7.26
C ASP A 274 17.83 -3.48 -7.66
N LEU A 275 16.59 -3.96 -7.65
CA LEU A 275 16.31 -5.38 -7.88
C LEU A 275 16.82 -5.90 -9.24
N PRO A 276 16.76 -5.15 -10.36
CA PRO A 276 17.24 -5.64 -11.65
C PRO A 276 18.73 -6.04 -11.69
N VAL A 277 19.54 -5.48 -10.78
CA VAL A 277 21.01 -5.68 -10.67
C VAL A 277 21.42 -6.10 -9.25
N LEU A 278 20.51 -6.73 -8.51
CA LEU A 278 20.70 -7.08 -7.10
C LEU A 278 21.95 -7.94 -6.87
N ALA A 279 22.17 -8.97 -7.69
CA ALA A 279 23.31 -9.89 -7.54
C ALA A 279 24.67 -9.18 -7.68
N GLU A 280 24.74 -8.18 -8.56
CA GLU A 280 25.92 -7.36 -8.79
C GLU A 280 26.13 -6.37 -7.64
N GLN A 281 25.07 -5.67 -7.22
CA GLN A 281 25.15 -4.66 -6.16
C GLN A 281 25.44 -5.25 -4.78
N MET A 282 25.01 -6.49 -4.50
CA MET A 282 25.37 -7.21 -3.27
C MET A 282 26.89 -7.42 -3.11
N LYS A 283 27.69 -7.24 -4.18
CA LYS A 283 29.16 -7.36 -4.18
C LYS A 283 29.86 -6.01 -4.13
N GLN A 284 29.10 -4.91 -4.10
CA GLN A 284 29.59 -3.53 -4.17
C GLN A 284 29.39 -2.83 -2.82
N PRO A 285 29.96 -1.62 -2.64
CA PRO A 285 29.61 -0.75 -1.52
C PRO A 285 28.10 -0.49 -1.45
N LEU A 286 27.57 -0.40 -0.24
CA LEU A 286 26.15 -0.21 0.01
C LEU A 286 25.67 1.13 -0.55
N MET A 287 24.50 1.10 -1.18
CA MET A 287 23.87 2.28 -1.75
C MET A 287 22.92 2.93 -0.74
N THR A 288 22.82 4.25 -0.79
CA THR A 288 21.93 5.04 0.06
C THR A 288 21.16 6.08 -0.75
N ASP A 289 19.89 6.28 -0.44
CA ASP A 289 19.01 7.34 -0.94
C ASP A 289 18.34 8.10 0.23
N PHE A 290 17.44 9.03 -0.08
CA PHE A 290 16.72 9.80 0.93
C PHE A 290 15.84 8.94 1.84
N LYS A 291 15.39 7.74 1.42
CA LYS A 291 14.63 6.83 2.29
C LYS A 291 15.54 6.16 3.32
N THR A 292 16.77 5.84 2.92
CA THR A 292 17.81 5.26 3.80
C THR A 292 18.58 6.31 4.62
N GLN A 293 18.40 7.60 4.33
CA GLN A 293 19.09 8.67 5.04
C GLN A 293 18.55 8.80 6.48
N LYS A 294 19.49 8.81 7.45
CA LYS A 294 19.17 9.09 8.86
C LYS A 294 18.84 10.57 9.03
N GLU A 295 17.80 10.84 9.80
CA GLU A 295 17.48 12.19 10.26
C GLU A 295 18.56 12.65 11.28
N VAL A 296 19.07 13.86 11.07
CA VAL A 296 20.00 14.51 11.99
C VAL A 296 19.21 15.28 13.03
N ARG A 297 19.54 15.13 14.31
CA ARG A 297 18.92 15.92 15.37
C ARG A 297 19.33 17.39 15.24
N VAL A 298 18.34 18.26 15.05
CA VAL A 298 18.51 19.72 15.09
C VAL A 298 17.73 20.28 16.28
N ASP A 299 18.14 21.44 16.79
CA ASP A 299 17.37 22.17 17.80
C ASP A 299 16.00 22.54 17.21
N PRO A 300 14.86 22.24 17.87
CA PRO A 300 13.54 22.64 17.39
C PRO A 300 13.40 24.15 17.06
N ALA A 301 14.20 25.01 17.69
CA ALA A 301 14.24 26.44 17.40
C ALA A 301 14.83 26.76 16.00
N VAL A 302 15.59 25.84 15.40
CA VAL A 302 16.04 25.94 14.00
C VAL A 302 14.85 25.82 13.05
N CYS A 303 13.91 24.90 13.31
CA CYS A 303 12.74 24.69 12.48
C CYS A 303 11.85 25.95 12.40
N LEU A 304 11.71 26.69 13.51
CA LEU A 304 10.92 27.93 13.54
C LEU A 304 11.41 29.00 12.54
N ARG A 305 12.69 28.98 12.17
CA ARG A 305 13.27 29.94 11.21
C ARG A 305 12.76 29.74 9.79
N TYR A 306 12.26 28.54 9.49
CA TYR A 306 11.86 28.13 8.14
C TYR A 306 10.35 28.22 7.91
N VAL A 307 9.56 28.54 8.94
CA VAL A 307 8.10 28.71 8.81
C VAL A 307 7.80 29.88 7.88
N GLY A 308 6.95 29.63 6.88
CA GLY A 308 6.57 30.65 5.91
C GLY A 308 6.09 30.07 4.58
N GLN A 309 5.71 30.95 3.67
CA GLN A 309 5.35 30.61 2.30
C GLN A 309 6.52 30.90 1.36
N TYR A 310 6.82 29.96 0.48
CA TYR A 310 7.89 30.02 -0.50
C TYR A 310 7.34 29.79 -1.90
N ARG A 311 8.12 30.20 -2.89
CA ARG A 311 7.79 30.10 -4.32
C ARG A 311 8.95 29.46 -5.08
N ILE A 312 8.67 28.44 -5.88
CA ILE A 312 9.65 27.81 -6.78
C ILE A 312 9.49 28.38 -8.19
N GLU A 313 8.27 28.31 -8.71
CA GLU A 313 7.85 28.84 -10.01
C GLU A 313 6.67 29.81 -9.81
N PRO A 314 6.32 30.68 -10.77
CA PRO A 314 5.22 31.64 -10.62
C PRO A 314 3.92 31.01 -10.08
N ASP A 315 3.63 29.78 -10.50
CA ASP A 315 2.41 29.04 -10.16
C ASP A 315 2.63 27.93 -9.12
N TYR A 316 3.86 27.76 -8.61
CA TYR A 316 4.18 26.77 -7.57
C TYR A 316 4.58 27.43 -6.26
N LEU A 317 3.59 27.54 -5.37
CA LEU A 317 3.74 27.96 -3.98
C LEU A 317 3.72 26.76 -3.05
N PHE A 318 4.52 26.82 -2.00
CA PHE A 318 4.44 25.87 -0.90
C PHE A 318 4.59 26.57 0.44
N ASN A 319 3.99 25.98 1.46
CA ASN A 319 4.05 26.43 2.84
C ASN A 319 4.93 25.47 3.64
N ILE A 320 5.72 26.05 4.54
CA ILE A 320 6.45 25.34 5.57
C ILE A 320 5.83 25.67 6.91
N SER A 321 5.45 24.63 7.66
CA SER A 321 4.90 24.74 9.00
C SER A 321 5.75 23.92 10.00
N VAL A 322 5.53 24.17 11.29
CA VAL A 322 6.15 23.42 12.39
C VAL A 322 5.06 22.82 13.26
N GLU A 323 5.21 21.53 13.55
CA GLU A 323 4.40 20.80 14.53
C GLU A 323 5.33 19.88 15.35
N ASP A 324 5.21 19.91 16.68
CA ASP A 324 6.08 19.15 17.60
C ASP A 324 7.59 19.24 17.31
N GLY A 325 8.04 20.43 16.91
CA GLY A 325 9.44 20.71 16.58
C GLY A 325 9.93 20.14 15.25
N LYS A 326 9.03 19.61 14.41
CA LYS A 326 9.33 19.05 13.08
C LYS A 326 8.77 19.93 11.98
N LEU A 327 9.41 19.94 10.82
CA LEU A 327 8.96 20.69 9.65
C LEU A 327 8.01 19.88 8.78
N TYR A 328 7.02 20.56 8.22
CA TYR A 328 6.06 20.00 7.29
C TYR A 328 5.97 20.88 6.04
N PHE A 329 5.81 20.23 4.91
CA PHE A 329 5.69 20.81 3.58
C PHE A 329 4.27 20.62 3.06
N GLU A 330 3.67 21.72 2.62
CA GLU A 330 2.34 21.74 2.02
C GLU A 330 2.38 22.48 0.69
N ALA A 331 1.94 21.83 -0.37
CA ALA A 331 1.78 22.40 -1.70
C ALA A 331 0.42 21.95 -2.28
N HIS A 332 0.06 22.44 -3.47
CA HIS A 332 -1.21 22.07 -4.09
C HIS A 332 -1.32 20.55 -4.39
N ASP A 333 -0.19 19.88 -4.59
CA ASP A 333 -0.03 18.47 -4.90
C ASP A 333 0.47 17.62 -3.72
N ALA A 334 0.82 18.26 -2.60
CA ALA A 334 1.35 17.59 -1.42
C ALA A 334 0.67 18.12 -0.16
N SER A 335 -0.07 17.26 0.53
CA SER A 335 -0.69 17.62 1.80
C SER A 335 0.16 17.15 2.97
N HIS A 336 0.60 18.11 3.79
CA HIS A 336 1.16 17.90 5.11
C HIS A 336 2.27 16.84 5.15
N THR A 337 3.28 17.00 4.30
CA THR A 337 4.38 16.06 4.13
C THR A 337 5.51 16.36 5.09
N ARG A 338 5.93 15.38 5.91
CA ARG A 338 7.03 15.57 6.86
C ARG A 338 8.38 15.79 6.15
N LEU A 339 9.13 16.77 6.64
CA LEU A 339 10.52 17.04 6.26
C LEU A 339 11.48 16.54 7.35
N PHE A 340 12.52 15.81 6.95
CA PHE A 340 13.52 15.22 7.84
C PHE A 340 14.83 15.98 7.72
N ALA A 341 15.44 16.37 8.83
CA ALA A 341 16.69 17.15 8.79
C ALA A 341 17.87 16.31 8.28
N ALA A 342 18.58 16.80 7.26
CA ALA A 342 19.91 16.33 6.87
C ALA A 342 21.02 17.19 7.49
N SER A 343 20.72 18.46 7.74
CA SER A 343 21.58 19.42 8.43
C SER A 343 20.72 20.53 9.03
N ALA A 344 21.33 21.55 9.63
CA ALA A 344 20.58 22.72 10.11
C ALA A 344 19.81 23.46 8.99
N THR A 345 20.25 23.37 7.73
CA THR A 345 19.70 24.12 6.59
C THR A 345 19.18 23.25 5.46
N GLN A 346 19.32 21.93 5.54
CA GLN A 346 18.88 20.99 4.51
C GLN A 346 17.94 19.94 5.11
N PHE A 347 16.81 19.73 4.47
CA PHE A 347 15.78 18.78 4.90
C PHE A 347 15.32 17.93 3.72
N PHE A 348 15.24 16.61 3.88
CA PHE A 348 14.84 15.67 2.83
C PHE A 348 13.43 15.11 3.07
N ILE A 349 12.84 14.59 2.00
CA ILE A 349 11.50 14.01 1.97
C ILE A 349 11.63 12.53 1.63
N ARG A 350 11.36 11.66 2.61
CA ARG A 350 11.47 10.19 2.44
C ARG A 350 10.50 9.62 1.39
N SER A 351 9.38 10.30 1.15
CA SER A 351 8.34 9.88 0.22
C SER A 351 8.47 10.45 -1.20
N LEU A 352 9.32 11.47 -1.44
CA LEU A 352 9.39 12.17 -2.73
C LEU A 352 10.78 12.18 -3.37
N ASP A 353 11.75 11.41 -2.86
CA ASP A 353 13.15 11.41 -3.32
C ASP A 353 13.69 12.83 -3.59
N SER A 354 13.36 13.76 -2.68
CA SER A 354 13.55 15.20 -2.85
C SER A 354 14.09 15.82 -1.57
N PHE A 355 14.72 16.98 -1.66
CA PHE A 355 15.14 17.75 -0.50
C PHE A 355 14.98 19.27 -0.69
N LEU A 356 14.78 19.97 0.41
CA LEU A 356 14.78 21.41 0.51
C LEU A 356 16.10 21.90 1.11
N ARG A 357 16.68 22.93 0.50
CA ARG A 357 17.78 23.69 1.08
C ARG A 357 17.33 25.11 1.36
N PHE A 358 17.48 25.53 2.61
CA PHE A 358 17.16 26.88 3.07
C PHE A 358 18.41 27.75 3.13
N SER A 359 18.29 29.00 2.69
CA SER A 359 19.27 30.05 2.96
C SER A 359 18.74 30.97 4.05
N VAL A 360 19.62 31.35 4.98
CA VAL A 360 19.32 32.31 6.04
C VAL A 360 20.09 33.61 5.81
N ASP A 361 19.48 34.73 6.19
CA ASP A 361 20.13 36.04 6.19
C ASP A 361 21.03 36.26 7.43
N GLU A 362 21.65 37.44 7.52
CA GLU A 362 22.51 37.84 8.65
C GLU A 362 21.79 37.85 10.01
N ASN A 363 20.45 37.92 10.00
CA ASN A 363 19.61 37.88 11.20
C ASN A 363 19.12 36.45 11.51
N GLY A 364 19.57 35.45 10.76
CA GLY A 364 19.19 34.05 10.91
C GLY A 364 17.77 33.71 10.42
N ARG A 365 17.13 34.59 9.65
CA ARG A 365 15.81 34.35 9.06
C ARG A 365 15.95 33.70 7.69
N ALA A 366 15.11 32.72 7.39
CA ALA A 366 15.09 32.12 6.07
C ALA A 366 14.64 33.14 5.02
N ASN A 367 15.44 33.34 3.98
CA ASN A 367 15.12 34.26 2.88
C ASN A 367 14.94 33.54 1.53
N LYS A 368 15.30 32.26 1.46
CA LYS A 368 15.16 31.42 0.27
C LYS A 368 15.01 29.96 0.66
N ALA A 369 14.20 29.22 -0.09
CA ALA A 369 14.15 27.77 -0.08
C ALA A 369 14.26 27.26 -1.52
N VAL A 370 15.07 26.24 -1.74
CA VAL A 370 15.25 25.58 -3.04
C VAL A 370 14.86 24.12 -2.89
N LEU A 371 13.86 23.68 -3.66
CA LEU A 371 13.48 22.27 -3.76
C LEU A 371 14.31 21.61 -4.86
N HIS A 372 14.96 20.52 -4.49
CA HIS A 372 15.69 19.64 -5.39
C HIS A 372 14.90 18.33 -5.51
N VAL A 373 14.57 17.93 -6.73
CA VAL A 373 13.71 16.78 -7.02
C VAL A 373 14.56 15.69 -7.66
N ARG A 374 14.45 14.44 -7.19
CA ARG A 374 15.24 13.29 -7.67
C ARG A 374 16.76 13.55 -7.60
N GLY A 375 17.20 14.30 -6.59
CA GLY A 375 18.59 14.66 -6.39
C GLY A 375 19.18 15.69 -7.38
N GLN A 376 18.35 16.36 -8.21
CA GLN A 376 18.77 17.45 -9.10
C GLN A 376 18.47 18.82 -8.50
#